data_AF-A0A2U0RZN1-F1
#
_entry.id   AF-A0A2U0RZN1-F1
#
_cell.length_a   1.000
_cell.length_b   1.000
_cell.length_c   1.000
_cell.angle_alpha   90.00
_cell.angle_beta   90.00
_cell.angle_gamma   90.00
#
_symmetry.space_group_name_H-M   'P 1'
#
loop_
_entity.id
_entity.type
_entity.pdbx_description
1 polymer ?
#
loop_
_entity_poly.entity_id
_entity_poly.type
_entity_poly.pdbx_seq_one_letter_code
_entity_poly.pdbx_strand_id
1 'polypeptide(L)'
;MLGYRPLVYFWIAEYTDGCALPQFDPKTGKENRFSEVDCQKLCRFGWYAFSPKLTKKILETEKTVVIPTSNRSYSVTLERNDKLVAYRTNTIKLQTRKSGIGYGETVYVLGIEGKKVIQIDEGGNVVNESC
;
A
#
# COMPACT_ATOMS: atom_id res chain seq x y z
N MET A 1 -9.12 20.67 -4.84
CA MET A 1 -9.27 19.21 -4.67
C MET A 1 -8.00 18.56 -5.16
N LEU A 2 -7.41 17.63 -4.40
CA LEU A 2 -6.35 16.77 -4.92
C LEU A 2 -6.95 15.95 -6.07
N GLY A 3 -6.25 15.83 -7.20
CA GLY A 3 -6.70 15.00 -8.33
C GLY A 3 -6.64 13.49 -8.05
N TYR A 4 -6.27 13.10 -6.82
CA TYR A 4 -6.12 11.72 -6.37
C TYR A 4 -6.53 11.59 -4.89
N ARG A 5 -6.83 10.36 -4.48
CA ARG A 5 -7.04 10.02 -3.07
C ARG A 5 -5.70 9.74 -2.38
N PRO A 6 -5.37 10.45 -1.29
CA PRO A 6 -4.12 10.24 -0.56
C PRO A 6 -3.92 8.79 -0.13
N LEU A 7 -2.66 8.37 -0.05
CA LEU A 7 -2.30 7.05 0.48
C LEU A 7 -2.35 7.04 2.00
N VAL A 8 -2.87 5.96 2.58
CA VAL A 8 -2.85 5.68 4.03
C VAL A 8 -1.81 4.61 4.39
N TYR A 9 -1.56 3.69 3.46
CA TYR A 9 -0.50 2.70 3.54
C TYR A 9 0.51 2.87 2.40
N PHE A 10 1.75 2.46 2.66
CA PHE A 10 2.79 2.23 1.65
C PHE A 10 3.35 0.82 1.78
N TRP A 11 3.92 0.29 0.70
CA TRP A 11 4.50 -1.05 0.73
C TRP A 11 5.95 -1.06 1.18
N ILE A 12 6.38 -2.17 1.78
CA ILE A 12 7.79 -2.53 1.95
C ILE A 12 7.98 -3.97 1.48
N ALA A 13 8.93 -4.16 0.57
CA ALA A 13 9.42 -5.45 0.12
C ALA A 13 10.71 -5.80 0.88
N GLU A 14 10.74 -6.95 1.55
CA GLU A 14 11.88 -7.48 2.29
C GLU A 14 12.43 -8.72 1.55
N TYR A 15 13.74 -8.78 1.39
CA TYR A 15 14.43 -9.79 0.59
C TYR A 15 15.20 -10.79 1.44
N THR A 16 15.49 -11.96 0.87
CA THR A 16 16.22 -13.05 1.56
C THR A 16 17.62 -12.69 2.02
N ASP A 17 18.24 -11.65 1.45
CA ASP A 17 19.56 -11.14 1.84
C ASP A 17 19.51 -10.15 3.02
N GLY A 18 18.31 -9.89 3.56
CA GLY A 18 18.09 -8.95 4.66
C GLY A 18 17.92 -7.49 4.21
N CYS A 19 18.02 -7.20 2.91
CA CYS A 19 17.72 -5.87 2.39
C CYS A 19 16.20 -5.64 2.32
N ALA A 20 15.80 -4.37 2.28
CA ALA A 20 14.42 -3.98 2.06
C ALA A 20 14.31 -2.82 1.06
N LEU A 21 13.29 -2.88 0.20
CA LEU A 21 12.89 -1.80 -0.69
C LEU A 21 11.52 -1.27 -0.23
N PRO A 22 11.45 -0.11 0.43
CA PRO A 22 10.20 0.56 0.73
C PRO A 22 9.69 1.34 -0.49
N GLN A 23 8.37 1.51 -0.62
CA GLN A 23 7.77 2.37 -1.65
C GLN A 23 8.31 3.80 -1.56
N PHE A 24 8.50 4.32 -0.34
CA PHE A 24 9.10 5.63 -0.12
C PHE A 24 10.38 5.44 0.69
N ASP A 25 11.49 5.93 0.16
CA ASP A 25 12.76 5.88 0.86
C ASP A 25 12.66 6.68 2.19
N PRO A 26 12.96 6.06 3.35
CA PRO A 26 12.74 6.70 4.65
C PRO A 26 13.69 7.89 4.92
N LYS A 27 14.80 7.98 4.19
CA LYS A 27 15.78 9.05 4.34
C LYS A 27 15.41 10.26 3.47
N THR A 28 15.00 10.03 2.23
CA THR A 28 14.81 11.05 1.20
C THR A 28 13.33 11.36 0.92
N GLY A 29 12.41 10.44 1.21
CA GLY A 29 11.00 10.54 0.85
C GLY A 29 10.71 10.25 -0.62
N LYS A 30 11.73 9.88 -1.41
CA LYS A 30 11.58 9.58 -2.84
C LYS A 30 10.80 8.28 -3.06
N GLU A 31 9.93 8.27 -4.06
CA GLU A 31 9.17 7.06 -4.40
C GLU A 31 10.01 6.09 -5.27
N ASN A 32 10.06 4.82 -4.85
CA ASN A 32 10.53 3.68 -5.64
C ASN A 32 9.35 3.05 -6.39
N ARG A 33 9.58 2.58 -7.61
CA ARG A 33 8.52 1.96 -8.41
C ARG A 33 8.30 0.52 -7.98
N PHE A 34 7.04 0.08 -8.02
CA PHE A 34 6.71 -1.32 -7.75
C PHE A 34 7.40 -2.30 -8.73
N SER A 35 7.67 -1.86 -9.96
CA SER A 35 8.43 -2.65 -10.96
C SER A 35 9.88 -2.93 -10.56
N GLU A 36 10.41 -2.25 -9.54
CA GLU A 36 11.76 -2.48 -9.01
C GLU A 36 11.79 -3.61 -7.96
N VAL A 37 10.62 -4.13 -7.55
CA VAL A 37 10.53 -5.26 -6.62
C VAL A 37 11.00 -6.55 -7.30
N ASP A 38 12.06 -7.15 -6.78
CA ASP A 38 12.56 -8.45 -7.23
C ASP A 38 11.77 -9.59 -6.58
N CYS A 39 10.68 -10.01 -7.23
CA CYS A 39 9.81 -11.08 -6.73
C CYS A 39 10.53 -12.43 -6.55
N GLN A 40 11.69 -12.66 -7.19
CA GLN A 40 12.42 -13.93 -7.03
C GLN A 40 13.18 -14.02 -5.70
N LYS A 41 13.51 -12.88 -5.10
CA LYS A 41 14.23 -12.79 -3.82
C LYS A 41 13.34 -12.34 -2.67
N LEU A 42 12.07 -12.07 -2.93
CA LEU A 42 11.12 -11.56 -1.96
C LEU A 42 10.78 -12.63 -0.93
N CYS A 43 11.02 -12.36 0.34
CA CYS A 43 10.65 -13.25 1.45
C CYS A 43 9.54 -12.69 2.32
N ARG A 44 9.30 -11.37 2.26
CA ARG A 44 8.20 -10.73 2.98
C ARG A 44 7.76 -9.46 2.27
N PHE A 45 6.46 -9.21 2.30
CA PHE A 45 5.87 -8.00 1.75
C PHE A 45 4.76 -7.51 2.66
N GLY A 46 4.62 -6.20 2.82
CA GLY A 46 3.57 -5.67 3.66
C GLY A 46 3.13 -4.25 3.35
N TRP A 47 1.95 -3.91 3.83
CA TRP A 47 1.38 -2.57 3.91
C TRP A 47 1.68 -1.98 5.29
N TYR A 48 2.34 -0.84 5.30
CA TYR A 48 2.79 -0.14 6.51
C TYR A 48 2.18 1.25 6.59
N ALA A 49 1.76 1.67 7.79
CA ALA A 49 1.20 3.00 8.01
C ALA A 49 2.28 4.08 7.91
N PHE A 50 1.94 5.23 7.35
CA PHE A 50 2.87 6.35 7.30
C PHE A 50 3.10 6.95 8.69
N SER A 51 4.37 7.18 9.03
CA SER A 51 4.72 8.02 10.17
C SER A 51 4.64 9.50 9.80
N PRO A 52 4.32 10.41 10.76
CA PRO A 52 4.34 11.85 10.50
C PRO A 52 5.67 12.35 9.92
N LYS A 53 6.79 11.77 10.38
CA LYS A 53 8.13 12.10 9.89
C LYS A 53 8.32 11.75 8.41
N LEU A 54 7.84 10.57 7.99
CA LEU A 54 7.93 10.14 6.60
C LEU A 54 6.97 10.95 5.71
N THR A 55 5.73 11.18 6.17
CA THR A 55 4.76 12.03 5.46
C THR A 55 5.34 13.40 5.13
N LYS A 56 5.99 14.06 6.11
CA LYS A 56 6.61 15.37 5.90
C LYS A 56 7.67 15.31 4.80
N LYS A 57 8.54 14.29 4.80
CA LYS A 57 9.58 14.11 3.77
C LYS A 57 8.97 13.90 2.39
N ILE A 58 7.94 13.05 2.27
CA ILE A 58 7.27 12.79 0.99
C ILE A 58 6.62 14.07 0.45
N LEU A 59 5.97 14.86 1.31
CA LEU A 59 5.38 16.14 0.90
C LEU A 59 6.44 17.14 0.41
N GLU A 60 7.59 17.20 1.09
CA GLU A 60 8.69 18.09 0.71
C GLU A 60 9.35 17.67 -0.61
N THR A 61 9.59 16.37 -0.81
CA THR A 61 10.31 15.80 -1.96
C THR A 61 9.42 15.57 -3.18
N GLU A 62 8.33 14.82 -3.02
CA GLU A 62 7.47 14.35 -4.12
C GLU A 62 6.25 15.25 -4.35
N LYS A 63 6.05 16.27 -3.49
CA LYS A 63 4.83 17.12 -3.47
C LYS A 63 3.54 16.29 -3.36
N THR A 64 3.66 15.09 -2.80
CA THR A 64 2.57 14.14 -2.65
C THR A 64 2.05 14.17 -1.22
N VAL A 65 0.73 14.29 -1.08
CA VAL A 65 0.02 14.26 0.20
C VAL A 65 -0.32 12.81 0.51
N VAL A 66 0.19 12.33 1.65
CA VAL A 66 -0.14 11.03 2.24
C VAL A 66 -0.67 11.24 3.66
N ILE A 67 -1.42 10.29 4.18
CA ILE A 67 -2.08 10.40 5.48
C ILE A 67 -1.31 9.56 6.50
N PRO A 68 -0.68 10.19 7.51
CA PRO A 68 -0.10 9.44 8.63
C PRO A 68 -1.21 8.89 9.51
N THR A 69 -1.07 7.63 9.91
CA THR A 69 -2.02 6.96 10.81
C THR A 69 -1.30 6.10 11.84
N SER A 70 -2.02 5.70 12.88
CA SER A 70 -1.58 4.69 13.84
C SER A 70 -2.13 3.29 13.50
N ASN A 71 -2.56 3.08 12.25
CA ASN A 71 -3.14 1.81 11.85
C ASN A 71 -2.08 0.71 11.97
N ARG A 72 -2.52 -0.52 12.29
CA ARG A 72 -1.59 -1.65 12.30
C ARG A 72 -1.08 -1.92 10.88
N SER A 73 0.18 -2.34 10.80
CA SER A 73 0.79 -2.82 9.57
C SER A 73 0.41 -4.28 9.33
N TYR A 74 0.38 -4.67 8.06
CA TYR A 74 0.05 -6.01 7.61
C TYR A 74 1.15 -6.54 6.72
N SER A 75 1.59 -7.77 6.94
CA SER A 75 2.63 -8.39 6.11
C SER A 75 2.35 -9.87 5.88
N VAL A 76 2.79 -10.39 4.76
CA VAL A 76 2.84 -11.83 4.45
C VAL A 76 4.29 -12.25 4.27
N THR A 77 4.62 -13.44 4.77
CA THR A 77 5.89 -14.12 4.51
C THR A 77 5.70 -15.03 3.31
N LEU A 78 6.61 -14.95 2.35
CA LEU A 78 6.57 -15.73 1.12
C LEU A 78 7.62 -16.84 1.19
N GLU A 79 7.20 -18.05 0.83
CA GLU A 79 8.11 -19.18 0.61
C GLU A 79 8.54 -19.27 -0.86
N ARG A 80 9.48 -20.18 -1.14
CA ARG A 80 9.92 -20.43 -2.51
C ARG A 80 8.73 -20.88 -3.36
N ASN A 81 8.53 -20.19 -4.49
CA ASN A 81 7.42 -20.35 -5.45
C ASN A 81 6.07 -19.75 -5.03
N ASP A 82 5.97 -19.11 -3.86
CA ASP A 82 4.79 -18.30 -3.55
C ASP A 82 4.70 -17.12 -4.51
N LYS A 83 3.48 -16.77 -4.88
CA LYS A 83 3.20 -15.59 -5.70
C LYS A 83 2.46 -14.56 -4.89
N LEU A 84 3.08 -13.40 -4.72
CA LEU A 84 2.49 -12.26 -4.03
C LEU A 84 1.20 -11.80 -4.72
N VAL A 85 0.15 -11.58 -3.93
CA VAL A 85 -1.02 -10.80 -4.32
C VAL A 85 -0.97 -9.48 -3.56
N ALA A 86 -0.62 -8.38 -4.23
CA ALA A 86 -0.59 -7.06 -3.62
C ALA A 86 -1.02 -5.98 -4.62
N TYR A 87 -2.12 -5.28 -4.32
CA TYR A 87 -2.60 -4.16 -5.12
C TYR A 87 -3.54 -3.29 -4.29
N ARG A 88 -3.89 -2.12 -4.81
CA ARG A 88 -4.87 -1.22 -4.22
C ARG A 88 -6.02 -1.01 -5.20
N THR A 89 -7.25 -1.09 -4.73
CA THR A 89 -8.44 -0.73 -5.50
C THR A 89 -9.00 0.61 -5.01
N ASN A 90 -9.51 1.41 -5.95
CA ASN A 90 -10.20 2.66 -5.65
C ASN A 90 -11.58 2.58 -6.33
N THR A 91 -12.65 2.59 -5.54
CA THR A 91 -14.01 2.70 -6.10
C THR A 91 -14.33 4.16 -6.36
N ILE A 92 -14.85 4.47 -7.55
CA ILE A 92 -15.35 5.79 -7.92
C ILE A 92 -16.87 5.70 -7.99
N LYS A 93 -17.59 6.47 -7.18
CA LYS A 93 -19.05 6.57 -7.22
C LYS A 93 -19.46 7.74 -8.11
N LEU A 94 -19.96 7.45 -9.31
CA LEU A 94 -20.53 8.47 -10.20
C LEU A 94 -21.91 8.87 -9.68
N GLN A 95 -22.10 10.13 -9.28
CA GLN A 95 -23.42 10.67 -8.98
C GLN A 95 -24.02 11.30 -10.24
N THR A 96 -24.98 10.61 -10.85
CA THR A 96 -25.63 11.01 -12.11
C THR A 96 -26.62 12.17 -11.96
N ARG A 97 -27.08 12.50 -10.75
CA ARG A 97 -28.09 13.56 -10.50
C ARG A 97 -27.51 14.93 -10.13
N LYS A 98 -26.23 15.00 -9.80
CA LYS A 98 -25.47 16.23 -9.54
C LYS A 98 -24.10 16.00 -10.14
N SER A 99 -23.82 16.52 -11.33
CA SER A 99 -22.59 16.32 -12.13
C SER A 99 -21.30 16.32 -11.30
N GLY A 100 -20.97 15.16 -10.72
CA GLY A 100 -20.04 15.08 -9.61
C GLY A 100 -19.54 13.65 -9.44
N ILE A 101 -18.23 13.53 -9.35
CA ILE A 101 -17.54 12.28 -9.04
C ILE A 101 -17.39 12.24 -7.52
N GLY A 102 -18.10 11.32 -6.86
CA GLY A 102 -17.85 10.98 -5.47
C GLY A 102 -16.74 9.94 -5.41
N TYR A 103 -15.67 10.19 -4.68
CA TYR A 103 -14.70 9.14 -4.38
C TYR A 103 -15.36 8.13 -3.43
N GLY A 104 -15.28 6.85 -3.76
CA GLY A 104 -15.90 5.73 -3.03
C GLY A 104 -15.03 5.27 -1.87
N GLU A 105 -14.52 4.03 -1.92
CA GLU A 105 -13.68 3.41 -0.90
C GLU A 105 -12.32 3.02 -1.51
N THR A 106 -11.25 3.13 -0.71
CA THR A 106 -9.93 2.58 -1.07
C THR A 106 -9.71 1.31 -0.26
N VAL A 107 -9.31 0.23 -0.93
CA VAL A 107 -8.98 -1.04 -0.28
C VAL A 107 -7.58 -1.48 -0.69
N TYR A 108 -6.79 -1.89 0.31
CA TYR A 108 -5.46 -2.45 0.15
C TYR A 108 -5.55 -3.97 0.23
N VAL A 109 -5.12 -4.65 -0.82
CA VAL A 109 -5.15 -6.11 -0.93
C VAL A 109 -3.77 -6.67 -0.67
N LEU A 110 -3.69 -7.72 0.14
CA LEU A 110 -2.44 -8.40 0.48
C LEU A 110 -2.66 -9.90 0.67
N GLY A 111 -1.83 -10.73 0.07
CA GLY A 111 -1.94 -12.18 0.21
C GLY A 111 -0.97 -12.95 -0.64
N ILE A 112 -1.21 -14.25 -0.76
CA ILE A 112 -0.48 -15.17 -1.63
C ILE A 112 -1.49 -15.90 -2.52
N GLU A 113 -1.20 -16.00 -3.82
CA GLU A 113 -2.08 -16.66 -4.78
C GLU A 113 -2.35 -18.11 -4.38
N GLY A 114 -3.62 -18.52 -4.36
CA GLY A 114 -4.03 -19.87 -3.95
C GLY A 114 -3.93 -20.14 -2.44
N LYS A 115 -3.65 -19.11 -1.63
CA LYS A 115 -3.70 -19.13 -0.17
C LYS A 115 -4.57 -17.96 0.32
N LYS A 116 -4.33 -17.54 1.55
CA LYS A 116 -5.01 -16.42 2.20
C LYS A 116 -4.74 -15.07 1.51
N VAL A 117 -5.81 -14.33 1.24
CA VAL A 117 -5.79 -12.93 0.79
C VAL A 117 -6.70 -12.09 1.70
N ILE A 118 -6.15 -11.00 2.23
CA ILE A 118 -6.88 -10.04 3.05
C ILE A 118 -7.09 -8.72 2.30
N GLN A 119 -8.19 -8.05 2.63
CA GLN A 119 -8.55 -6.73 2.16
C GLN A 119 -8.64 -5.77 3.35
N ILE A 120 -7.92 -4.65 3.27
CA ILE A 120 -7.73 -3.71 4.37
C ILE A 120 -8.28 -2.35 3.94
N ASP A 121 -9.19 -1.76 4.72
CA ASP A 121 -9.71 -0.41 4.48
C ASP A 121 -8.71 0.68 4.92
N GLU A 122 -9.05 1.95 4.65
CA GLU A 122 -8.25 3.10 5.10
C GLU A 122 -8.25 3.31 6.62
N GLY A 123 -9.21 2.72 7.34
CA GLY A 123 -9.22 2.67 8.80
C GLY A 123 -8.28 1.61 9.37
N GLY A 124 -7.70 0.76 8.52
CA GLY A 124 -6.85 -0.34 8.91
C GLY A 124 -7.60 -1.57 9.41
N ASN A 125 -8.90 -1.69 9.12
CA ASN A 125 -9.70 -2.88 9.42
C ASN A 125 -9.63 -3.89 8.27
N VAL A 126 -9.65 -5.18 8.60
CA VAL A 126 -9.81 -6.23 7.58
C VAL A 126 -11.29 -6.30 7.25
N VAL A 127 -11.65 -5.95 6.01
CA VAL A 127 -13.04 -5.91 5.53
C VAL A 127 -13.45 -7.18 4.78
N ASN A 128 -12.47 -7.95 4.30
CA ASN A 128 -12.69 -9.27 3.71
C ASN A 128 -11.43 -10.14 3.86
N GLU A 129 -11.64 -11.43 4.05
CA GLU A 129 -10.62 -12.45 4.09
C GLU A 129 -11.08 -13.62 3.22
N SER A 130 -10.27 -13.97 2.22
CA SER A 130 -10.52 -15.12 1.34
C SER A 130 -9.45 -16.17 1.58
N CYS A 131 -9.87 -17.43 1.70
CA CYS A 131 -9.03 -18.60 1.95
C CYS A 131 -8.96 -19.49 0.71
#